data_AF-A0A7X7T8D5-F1
#
_entry.id   AF-A0A7X7T8D5-F1
#
_cell.length_a   1.000
_cell.length_b   1.000
_cell.length_c   1.000
_cell.angle_alpha   90.00
_cell.angle_beta   90.00
_cell.angle_gamma   90.00
#
_symmetry.space_group_name_H-M   'P 1'
#
loop_
_entity.id
_entity.type
_entity.pdbx_description
1 polymer ?
#
loop_
_entity_poly.entity_id
_entity_poly.type
_entity_poly.pdbx_seq_one_letter_code
_entity_poly.pdbx_strand_id
1 'polypeptide(L)'
;MGRIEAPPHPPEPSWLELWREHVEAWAPGRQWIPRAVLLLYFTWVGVRHLRDPLYGSLFAGINLGIHEAGHLVFGFLGEWLMVAGGTILQCAAPIVATWLLLRQGDWFGLPVGGFWEATNLYNVATYMADARAQELPLVTIGGGEPAG
;
A
#
# COMPACT_ATOMS: atom_id res chain seq x y z
N MET A 1 -15.79 64.58 -7.47
CA MET A 1 -15.41 63.67 -6.37
C MET A 1 -15.12 62.31 -6.99
N GLY A 2 -13.84 61.99 -7.22
CA GLY A 2 -13.44 60.74 -7.88
C GLY A 2 -13.52 59.57 -6.90
N ARG A 3 -14.28 58.52 -7.26
CA ARG A 3 -14.37 57.30 -6.47
C ARG A 3 -13.05 56.55 -6.63
N ILE A 4 -12.26 56.48 -5.55
CA ILE A 4 -11.06 55.63 -5.51
C ILE A 4 -11.60 54.19 -5.41
N GLU A 5 -11.56 53.45 -6.52
CA GLU A 5 -11.82 52.02 -6.49
C GLU A 5 -10.68 51.34 -5.75
N ALA A 6 -11.01 50.50 -4.77
CA ALA A 6 -10.03 49.68 -4.09
C ALA A 6 -9.35 48.77 -5.14
N PRO A 7 -8.03 48.54 -5.03
CA PRO A 7 -7.34 47.64 -5.95
C PRO A 7 -8.02 46.27 -5.93
N PRO A 8 -8.11 45.58 -7.08
CA PRO A 8 -8.74 44.27 -7.16
C PRO A 8 -8.06 43.31 -6.18
N HIS A 9 -8.86 42.50 -5.50
CA HIS A 9 -8.33 41.43 -4.65
C HIS A 9 -7.47 40.50 -5.51
N PRO A 10 -6.27 40.12 -5.03
CA PRO A 10 -5.48 39.13 -5.74
C PRO A 10 -6.28 37.84 -5.88
N PRO A 11 -6.12 37.09 -6.98
CA PRO A 11 -6.78 35.80 -7.12
C PRO A 11 -6.35 34.87 -5.99
N GLU A 12 -7.29 34.06 -5.50
CA GLU A 12 -6.98 32.99 -4.55
C GLU A 12 -5.92 32.05 -5.16
N PRO A 13 -4.95 31.57 -4.37
CA PRO A 13 -3.91 30.69 -4.88
C PRO A 13 -4.52 29.40 -5.42
N SER A 14 -4.02 28.96 -6.56
CA SER A 14 -4.38 27.67 -7.15
C SER A 14 -3.88 26.51 -6.27
N TRP A 15 -4.48 25.33 -6.42
CA TRP A 15 -4.02 24.13 -5.74
C TRP A 15 -2.55 23.79 -6.03
N LEU A 16 -2.04 24.17 -7.22
CA LEU A 16 -0.64 23.99 -7.61
C LEU A 16 0.30 24.91 -6.81
N GLU A 17 -0.11 26.15 -6.58
CA GLU A 17 0.66 27.11 -5.78
C GLU A 17 0.67 26.67 -4.32
N LEU A 18 -0.48 26.31 -3.77
CA LEU A 18 -0.58 25.75 -2.41
C LEU A 18 0.27 24.49 -2.24
N TRP A 19 0.26 23.60 -3.23
CA TRP A 19 1.09 22.39 -3.22
C TRP A 19 2.58 22.72 -3.32
N ARG A 20 2.97 23.64 -4.20
CA ARG A 20 4.35 24.09 -4.35
C ARG A 20 4.87 24.70 -3.05
N GLU A 21 4.11 25.63 -2.46
CA GLU A 21 4.44 26.24 -1.16
C GLU A 21 4.61 25.18 -0.07
N HIS A 22 3.72 24.18 -0.03
CA HIS A 22 3.83 23.07 0.91
C HIS A 22 5.11 22.25 0.70
N VAL A 23 5.45 21.92 -0.55
CA VAL A 23 6.67 21.17 -0.90
C VAL A 23 7.92 21.99 -0.59
N GLU A 24 7.93 23.28 -0.90
CA GLU A 24 9.06 24.19 -0.61
C GLU A 24 9.26 24.37 0.90
N ALA A 25 8.18 24.37 1.68
CA ALA A 25 8.26 24.36 3.14
C ALA A 25 8.70 22.99 3.71
N TRP A 26 8.30 21.89 3.07
CA TRP A 26 8.59 20.54 3.55
C TRP A 26 9.98 20.03 3.13
N ALA A 27 10.45 20.31 1.93
CA ALA A 27 11.68 19.74 1.38
C ALA A 27 12.99 20.07 2.15
N PRO A 28 13.18 21.28 2.72
CA PRO A 28 14.44 21.65 3.35
C PRO A 28 14.89 20.68 4.45
N GLY A 29 16.18 20.34 4.45
CA GLY A 29 16.80 19.45 5.44
C GLY A 29 16.53 17.95 5.25
N ARG A 30 15.70 17.55 4.28
CA ARG A 30 15.40 16.12 4.01
C ARG A 30 16.36 15.53 2.98
N GLN A 31 16.92 14.36 3.29
CA GLN A 31 17.88 13.70 2.40
C GLN A 31 17.18 12.91 1.29
N TRP A 32 17.62 13.07 0.04
CA TRP A 32 17.04 12.37 -1.11
C TRP A 32 17.56 10.92 -1.23
N ILE A 33 18.74 10.61 -0.68
CA ILE A 33 19.39 9.30 -0.78
C ILE A 33 18.47 8.14 -0.31
N PRO A 34 17.87 8.15 0.90
CA PRO A 34 16.99 7.05 1.32
C PRO A 34 15.76 6.89 0.42
N ARG A 35 15.25 7.99 -0.16
CA ARG A 35 14.14 7.95 -1.12
C ARG A 35 14.54 7.29 -2.43
N ALA A 36 15.72 7.61 -2.94
CA ALA A 36 16.26 6.99 -4.14
C ALA A 36 16.53 5.50 -3.95
N VAL A 37 17.12 5.10 -2.81
CA VAL A 37 17.33 3.68 -2.49
C VAL A 37 16.00 2.93 -2.39
N LEU A 38 15.00 3.51 -1.71
CA LEU A 38 13.67 2.93 -1.61
C LEU A 38 13.01 2.79 -2.99
N LEU A 39 13.10 3.82 -3.83
CA LEU A 39 12.54 3.80 -5.19
C LEU A 39 13.21 2.73 -6.07
N LEU A 40 14.53 2.58 -5.97
CA LEU A 40 15.27 1.52 -6.67
C LEU A 40 14.80 0.13 -6.22
N TYR A 41 14.64 -0.08 -4.91
CA TYR A 41 14.12 -1.33 -4.37
C TYR A 41 12.69 -1.61 -4.85
N PHE A 42 11.79 -0.62 -4.79
CA PHE A 42 10.41 -0.76 -5.29
C PHE A 42 10.35 -1.08 -6.77
N THR A 43 11.18 -0.41 -7.57
CA THR A 43 11.28 -0.67 -9.01
C THR A 43 11.74 -2.10 -9.27
N TRP A 44 12.77 -2.56 -8.55
CA TRP A 44 13.27 -3.92 -8.67
C TRP A 44 12.21 -4.97 -8.28
N VAL A 45 11.54 -4.81 -7.14
CA VAL A 45 10.45 -5.70 -6.70
C VAL A 45 9.28 -5.69 -7.68
N GLY A 46 8.89 -4.51 -8.19
CA GLY A 46 7.81 -4.37 -9.15
C GLY A 46 8.11 -5.08 -10.47
N VAL A 47 9.34 -4.93 -10.98
CA VAL A 47 9.80 -5.66 -12.18
C VAL A 47 9.81 -7.16 -11.96
N ARG A 48 10.14 -7.64 -10.75
CA ARG A 48 10.11 -9.08 -10.43
C ARG A 48 8.68 -9.62 -10.42
N HIS A 49 7.70 -8.92 -9.83
CA HIS A 49 6.29 -9.32 -9.87
C HIS A 49 5.73 -9.35 -11.29
N LEU A 50 6.12 -8.39 -12.15
CA LEU A 50 5.70 -8.37 -13.55
C LEU A 50 6.23 -9.55 -14.38
N ARG A 51 7.35 -10.15 -13.98
CA ARG A 51 7.98 -11.27 -14.69
C ARG A 51 7.56 -12.64 -14.16
N ASP A 52 7.16 -12.69 -12.90
CA ASP A 52 6.91 -13.92 -12.16
C ASP A 52 5.75 -13.66 -11.17
N PRO A 53 4.53 -14.13 -11.46
CA PRO A 53 3.38 -13.97 -10.58
C PRO A 53 3.57 -14.60 -9.19
N LEU A 54 4.48 -15.57 -9.06
CA LEU A 54 4.77 -16.26 -7.80
C LEU A 54 5.93 -15.63 -7.02
N TYR A 55 6.49 -14.53 -7.52
CA TYR A 55 7.58 -13.86 -6.85
C TYR A 55 7.13 -13.26 -5.50
N GLY A 56 7.70 -13.79 -4.41
CA GLY A 56 7.54 -13.23 -3.07
C GLY A 56 8.65 -12.22 -2.73
N SER A 57 8.28 -10.97 -2.45
CA SER A 57 9.19 -9.99 -1.82
C SER A 57 9.18 -10.10 -0.29
N LEU A 58 9.89 -9.21 0.40
CA LEU A 58 9.79 -9.08 1.87
C LEU A 58 8.34 -8.89 2.36
N PHE A 59 7.48 -8.28 1.54
CA PHE A 59 6.06 -8.10 1.86
C PHE A 59 5.25 -9.39 1.80
N ALA A 60 5.72 -10.44 1.12
CA ALA A 60 4.96 -11.69 0.98
C ALA A 60 4.75 -12.38 2.33
N GLY A 61 5.79 -12.47 3.16
CA GLY A 61 5.67 -13.03 4.50
C GLY A 61 4.80 -12.18 5.44
N ILE A 62 4.84 -10.85 5.29
CA ILE A 62 3.99 -9.93 6.05
C ILE A 62 2.52 -10.12 5.65
N ASN A 63 2.24 -10.15 4.35
CA ASN A 63 0.90 -10.36 3.81
C ASN A 63 0.32 -11.70 4.28
N LEU A 64 1.11 -12.78 4.17
CA LEU A 64 0.71 -14.10 4.66
C LEU A 64 0.46 -14.10 6.17
N GLY A 65 1.36 -13.48 6.93
CA GLY A 65 1.22 -13.15 8.36
C GLY A 65 -0.18 -12.67 8.72
N ILE A 66 -0.59 -11.64 8.01
CA ILE A 66 -1.84 -10.93 8.25
C ILE A 66 -3.04 -11.69 7.69
N HIS A 67 -2.88 -12.44 6.59
CA HIS A 67 -3.91 -13.31 6.04
C HIS A 67 -4.34 -14.37 7.06
N GLU A 68 -3.39 -15.11 7.63
CA GLU A 68 -3.70 -16.13 8.63
C GLU A 68 -4.33 -15.53 9.88
N ALA A 69 -3.82 -14.36 10.31
CA ALA A 69 -4.43 -13.62 11.41
C ALA A 69 -5.88 -13.21 11.11
N GLY A 70 -6.20 -12.92 9.85
CA GLY A 70 -7.56 -12.61 9.41
C GLY A 70 -8.51 -13.78 9.60
N HIS A 71 -8.12 -15.00 9.25
CA HIS A 71 -8.94 -16.18 9.52
C HIS A 71 -9.28 -16.31 11.02
N LEU A 72 -8.31 -16.07 11.90
CA LEU A 72 -8.51 -16.11 13.35
C LEU A 72 -9.42 -14.97 13.84
N VAL A 73 -9.18 -13.75 13.38
CA VAL A 73 -9.95 -12.56 13.76
C VAL A 73 -11.41 -12.66 13.29
N PHE A 74 -11.67 -13.24 12.13
CA PHE A 74 -13.02 -13.34 11.59
C PHE A 74 -13.69 -14.70 11.84
N GLY A 75 -12.98 -15.66 12.44
CA GLY A 75 -13.45 -17.02 12.67
C GLY A 75 -14.74 -17.13 13.47
N PHE A 76 -14.96 -16.22 14.42
CA PHE A 76 -16.17 -16.22 15.25
C PHE A 76 -17.41 -15.65 14.55
N LEU A 77 -17.27 -15.10 13.34
CA LEU A 77 -18.36 -14.48 12.58
C LEU A 77 -18.98 -15.42 11.53
N GLY A 78 -18.54 -16.69 11.51
CA GLY A 78 -19.03 -17.73 10.61
C GLY A 78 -18.06 -18.08 9.48
N GLU A 79 -18.27 -19.23 8.84
CA GLU A 79 -17.35 -19.84 7.89
C GLU A 79 -17.00 -18.94 6.71
N TRP A 80 -18.02 -18.31 6.09
CA TRP A 80 -17.78 -17.44 4.94
C TRP A 80 -16.87 -16.27 5.30
N LEU A 81 -17.11 -15.63 6.44
CA LEU A 81 -16.33 -14.48 6.85
C LEU A 81 -14.97 -14.88 7.43
N MET A 82 -14.84 -16.07 8.01
CA MET A 82 -13.56 -16.67 8.34
C MET A 82 -12.69 -16.79 7.10
N VAL A 83 -13.19 -17.42 6.02
CA VAL A 83 -12.44 -17.61 4.77
C VAL A 83 -12.13 -16.26 4.11
N ALA A 84 -13.11 -15.37 3.97
CA ALA A 84 -12.87 -14.03 3.42
C ALA A 84 -11.97 -13.17 4.31
N GLY A 85 -11.94 -13.45 5.62
CA GLY A 85 -11.28 -12.67 6.65
C GLY A 85 -9.78 -12.52 6.44
N GLY A 86 -9.12 -13.55 5.90
CA GLY A 86 -7.70 -13.46 5.55
C GLY A 86 -7.43 -12.40 4.49
N THR A 87 -8.14 -12.47 3.36
CA THR A 87 -8.03 -11.48 2.28
C THR A 87 -8.48 -10.07 2.72
N ILE A 88 -9.55 -9.98 3.53
CA ILE A 88 -10.02 -8.70 4.06
C ILE A 88 -8.93 -8.04 4.92
N LEU A 89 -8.34 -8.79 5.86
CA LEU A 89 -7.37 -8.21 6.78
C LEU A 89 -6.05 -7.85 6.09
N GLN A 90 -5.56 -8.68 5.17
CA GLN A 90 -4.32 -8.37 4.44
C GLN A 90 -4.44 -7.11 3.57
N CYS A 91 -5.62 -6.82 3.00
CA CYS A 91 -5.86 -5.57 2.24
C CYS A 91 -6.12 -4.37 3.16
N ALA A 92 -6.84 -4.58 4.27
CA ALA A 92 -7.11 -3.50 5.21
C ALA A 92 -5.83 -2.99 5.89
N ALA A 93 -4.88 -3.87 6.22
CA ALA A 93 -3.67 -3.51 6.95
C ALA A 93 -2.81 -2.41 6.29
N PRO A 94 -2.38 -2.52 5.01
CA PRO A 94 -1.62 -1.46 4.34
C PRO A 94 -2.43 -0.18 4.15
N ILE A 95 -3.75 -0.28 3.92
CA ILE A 95 -4.63 0.90 3.81
C ILE A 95 -4.66 1.67 5.14
N VAL A 96 -4.88 0.97 6.25
CA VAL A 96 -4.89 1.58 7.59
C VAL A 96 -3.52 2.15 7.93
N ALA A 97 -2.43 1.42 7.66
CA ALA A 97 -1.07 1.92 7.88
C ALA A 97 -0.79 3.20 7.08
N THR A 98 -1.17 3.22 5.79
CA THR A 98 -1.02 4.40 4.93
C THR A 98 -1.84 5.57 5.46
N TRP A 99 -3.08 5.33 5.90
CA TRP A 99 -3.93 6.36 6.49
C TRP A 99 -3.36 6.93 7.78
N LEU A 100 -2.78 6.09 8.65
CA LEU A 100 -2.12 6.55 9.88
C LEU A 100 -0.89 7.41 9.57
N LEU A 101 -0.06 7.01 8.60
CA LEU A 101 1.09 7.81 8.14
C LEU A 101 0.66 9.15 7.56
N LEU A 102 -0.44 9.17 6.81
CA LEU A 102 -1.03 10.40 6.29
C LEU A 102 -1.49 11.33 7.42
N ARG A 103 -2.15 10.79 8.45
CA ARG A 103 -2.57 11.54 9.64
C ARG A 103 -1.39 12.12 10.43
N GLN A 104 -0.23 11.48 10.36
CA GLN A 104 1.01 11.93 10.99
C GLN A 104 1.81 12.92 10.14
N GLY A 105 1.39 13.18 8.88
CA GLY A 105 2.15 13.99 7.94
C GLY A 105 3.46 13.33 7.48
N ASP A 106 3.56 12.00 7.57
CA ASP A 106 4.72 11.26 7.09
C ASP A 106 4.60 10.96 5.58
N TRP A 107 4.95 11.97 4.79
CA TRP A 107 5.00 11.88 3.34
C TRP A 107 6.06 10.91 2.81
N PHE A 108 7.07 10.53 3.63
CA PHE A 108 8.06 9.54 3.23
C PHE A 108 7.51 8.12 3.36
N GLY A 109 6.64 7.87 4.34
CA GLY A 109 6.00 6.58 4.57
C GLY A 109 4.87 6.25 3.59
N LEU A 110 4.18 7.25 3.03
CA LEU A 110 3.03 7.00 2.14
C LEU A 110 3.34 6.07 0.94
N PRO A 111 4.44 6.26 0.20
CA PRO A 111 4.80 5.36 -0.90
C PRO A 111 5.06 3.93 -0.43
N VAL A 112 5.53 3.73 0.81
CA VAL A 112 5.75 2.39 1.37
C VAL A 112 4.43 1.67 1.56
N GLY A 113 3.43 2.35 2.13
CA GLY A 113 2.09 1.78 2.31
C GLY A 113 1.38 1.48 0.99
N GLY A 114 1.49 2.39 0.00
CA GLY A 114 0.96 2.16 -1.34
C GLY A 114 1.68 1.01 -2.08
N PHE A 115 3.00 0.91 -1.93
CA PHE A 115 3.76 -0.18 -2.51
C PHE A 115 3.43 -1.54 -1.86
N TRP A 116 3.29 -1.54 -0.54
CA TRP A 116 2.83 -2.71 0.20
C TRP A 116 1.47 -3.19 -0.31
N GLU A 117 0.49 -2.29 -0.45
CA GLU A 117 -0.82 -2.63 -1.02
C GLU A 117 -0.72 -3.17 -2.45
N ALA A 118 0.14 -2.58 -3.29
CA ALA A 118 0.35 -3.10 -4.64
C ALA A 118 0.86 -4.56 -4.64
N THR A 119 1.85 -4.89 -3.80
CA THR A 119 2.32 -6.29 -3.68
C THR A 119 1.25 -7.22 -3.14
N ASN A 120 0.41 -6.73 -2.23
CA ASN A 120 -0.71 -7.48 -1.70
C ASN A 120 -1.76 -7.80 -2.79
N LEU A 121 -2.10 -6.83 -3.63
CA LEU A 121 -3.02 -7.03 -4.76
C LEU A 121 -2.46 -7.99 -5.83
N TYR A 122 -1.15 -7.98 -6.09
CA TYR A 122 -0.53 -8.98 -6.97
C TYR A 122 -0.69 -10.41 -6.43
N ASN A 123 -0.47 -10.61 -5.13
CA ASN A 123 -0.67 -11.91 -4.49
C ASN A 123 -2.14 -12.34 -4.62
N VAL A 124 -3.09 -11.46 -4.25
CA VAL A 124 -4.52 -11.75 -4.39
C VAL A 124 -4.88 -12.10 -5.83
N ALA A 125 -4.42 -11.32 -6.81
CA ALA A 125 -4.73 -11.56 -8.22
C ALA A 125 -4.21 -12.91 -8.70
N THR A 126 -3.01 -13.30 -8.27
CA THR A 126 -2.39 -14.59 -8.62
C THR A 126 -3.20 -15.77 -8.08
N TYR A 127 -3.55 -15.75 -6.79
CA TYR A 127 -4.37 -16.81 -6.20
C TYR A 127 -5.83 -16.79 -6.70
N MET A 128 -6.40 -15.62 -6.99
CA MET A 128 -7.72 -15.51 -7.62
C MET A 128 -7.72 -16.11 -9.02
N ALA A 129 -6.64 -15.94 -9.80
CA ALA A 129 -6.50 -16.55 -11.11
C ALA A 129 -6.39 -18.08 -11.01
N ASP A 130 -5.69 -18.57 -9.98
CA ASP A 130 -5.52 -20.00 -9.71
C ASP A 130 -6.74 -20.64 -9.04
N ALA A 131 -7.69 -19.89 -8.49
CA ALA A 131 -8.81 -20.43 -7.70
C ALA A 131 -9.65 -21.52 -8.41
N ARG A 132 -9.62 -21.58 -9.75
CA ARG A 132 -10.26 -22.65 -10.54
C ARG A 132 -9.33 -23.80 -10.91
N ALA A 133 -8.05 -23.52 -11.09
CA ALA A 133 -7.05 -24.50 -11.53
C ALA A 133 -6.49 -25.28 -10.32
N GLN A 134 -6.40 -24.62 -9.16
CA GLN A 134 -5.87 -25.14 -7.91
C GLN A 134 -4.47 -25.76 -8.10
N GLU A 135 -3.66 -25.16 -8.97
CA GLU A 135 -2.33 -25.65 -9.32
C GLU A 135 -1.26 -25.07 -8.39
N LEU A 136 -1.55 -23.98 -7.70
CA LEU A 136 -0.59 -23.36 -6.79
C LEU A 136 -0.62 -24.02 -5.41
N PRO A 137 0.55 -24.22 -4.78
CA PRO A 137 0.61 -24.73 -3.41
C PRO A 137 -0.03 -23.73 -2.46
N LEU A 138 -0.88 -24.22 -1.56
CA LEU A 138 -1.37 -23.43 -0.44
C LEU A 138 -0.20 -23.14 0.49
N VAL A 139 0.12 -21.87 0.67
CA VAL A 139 1.18 -21.42 1.57
C VAL A 139 0.53 -20.93 2.84
N THR A 140 0.88 -21.52 3.98
CA THR A 140 0.45 -21.09 5.32
C THR A 140 1.65 -20.87 6.22
N ILE A 141 1.49 -20.10 7.30
CA ILE A 141 2.56 -19.90 8.28
C ILE A 141 2.84 -21.23 8.99
N GLY A 142 4.01 -21.81 8.74
CA GLY A 142 4.44 -23.07 9.36
C GLY A 142 4.05 -24.34 8.59
N GLY A 143 3.37 -24.23 7.45
CA GLY A 143 2.96 -25.37 6.61
C GLY A 143 3.68 -25.37 5.27
N GLY A 144 4.90 -25.90 5.24
CA GLY A 144 5.58 -26.27 4.00
C GLY A 144 5.25 -27.71 3.64
N GLU A 145 4.08 -27.96 3.07
CA GLU A 145 3.81 -29.05 2.10
C GLU A 145 2.32 -28.98 1.68
N PRO A 146 1.99 -29.09 0.38
CA PRO A 146 0.62 -29.28 -0.04
C PRO A 146 0.14 -30.63 0.48
N ALA A 147 -1.01 -30.65 1.16
CA ALA A 147 -1.71 -31.90 1.45
C ALA A 147 -2.00 -32.59 0.12
N GLY A 148 -1.39 -33.75 -0.09
CA GLY A 148 -1.58 -34.60 -1.27
C GLY A 148 -2.95 -35.29 -1.32
#